data_AF-A0A961KQB1-F1
#
_entry.id   AF-A0A961KQB1-F1
#
_cell.length_a   1.000
_cell.length_b   1.000
_cell.length_c   1.000
_cell.angle_alpha   90.00
_cell.angle_beta   90.00
_cell.angle_gamma   90.00
#
_symmetry.space_group_name_H-M   'P 1'
#
loop_
_entity.id
_entity.type
_entity.pdbx_description
1 polymer ?
#
loop_
_entity_poly.entity_id
_entity_poly.type
_entity_poly.pdbx_seq_one_letter_code
_entity_poly.pdbx_strand_id
1 'polypeptide(L)'
;RRRRLIVNLPFWVGRFMAFGFGAMQTLSGGLIHNSILTRDQVRQLRRDNVVSDGAMGFADLGIAPTDVDAVLDEYLWVYRPGGQYSALQDSARNLRNT
;
A
#
# COMPACT_ATOMS: atom_id res chain seq x y z
N ARG A 1 6.81 -6.94 16.88
CA ARG A 1 5.93 -6.65 15.71
C ARG A 1 4.47 -6.99 16.02
N ARG A 2 3.51 -6.11 15.66
CA ARG A 2 2.06 -6.40 15.82
C ARG A 2 1.61 -7.35 14.71
N ARG A 3 0.96 -8.46 15.05
CA ARG A 3 0.34 -9.36 14.05
C ARG A 3 -0.98 -8.74 13.60
N ARG A 4 -1.10 -8.36 12.32
CA ARG A 4 -2.35 -7.84 11.74
C ARG A 4 -3.09 -8.97 11.04
N LEU A 5 -4.39 -9.08 11.27
CA LEU A 5 -5.25 -10.01 10.56
C LEU A 5 -5.42 -9.52 9.11
N ILE A 6 -5.20 -10.42 8.15
CA ILE A 6 -5.46 -10.16 6.72
C ILE A 6 -6.71 -10.96 6.36
N VAL A 7 -7.75 -10.27 5.93
CA VAL A 7 -9.01 -10.88 5.50
C VAL A 7 -9.30 -10.49 4.06
N ASN A 8 -9.79 -11.45 3.28
CA ASN A 8 -10.19 -11.20 1.90
C ASN A 8 -11.49 -10.39 1.88
N LEU A 9 -11.48 -9.30 1.10
CA LEU A 9 -12.64 -8.46 0.86
C LEU A 9 -13.23 -8.83 -0.51
N PRO A 10 -14.44 -9.38 -0.58
CA PRO A 10 -15.09 -9.63 -1.87
C PRO A 10 -15.28 -8.33 -2.66
N PHE A 11 -15.01 -8.37 -3.97
CA PHE A 11 -15.04 -7.15 -4.80
C PHE A 11 -16.40 -6.43 -4.83
N TRP A 12 -17.51 -7.14 -4.61
CA TRP A 12 -18.82 -6.51 -4.55
C TRP A 12 -18.95 -5.62 -3.29
N VAL A 13 -18.40 -6.06 -2.15
CA VAL A 13 -18.32 -5.27 -0.92
C VAL A 13 -17.42 -4.06 -1.14
N GLY A 14 -16.24 -4.26 -1.75
CA GLY A 14 -15.35 -3.17 -2.14
C GLY A 14 -16.01 -2.12 -3.02
N ARG A 15 -16.86 -2.55 -3.97
CA ARG A 15 -17.63 -1.65 -4.84
C ARG A 15 -18.64 -0.79 -4.06
N PHE A 16 -19.33 -1.36 -3.07
CA PHE A 16 -20.26 -0.61 -2.21
C PHE A 16 -19.51 0.39 -1.32
N MET A 17 -18.39 0.00 -0.70
CA MET A 17 -17.58 0.91 0.10
C MET A 17 -17.03 2.06 -0.73
N ALA A 18 -16.43 1.76 -1.89
CA ALA A 18 -15.93 2.77 -2.81
C ALA A 18 -17.04 3.70 -3.32
N PHE A 19 -18.26 3.20 -3.49
CA PHE A 19 -19.41 4.04 -3.80
C PHE A 19 -19.75 5.00 -2.66
N GLY A 20 -19.82 4.50 -1.42
CA GLY A 20 -20.11 5.32 -0.25
C GLY A 20 -19.08 6.42 -0.01
N PHE A 21 -17.79 6.08 -0.04
CA PHE A 21 -16.73 7.08 0.12
C PHE A 21 -16.72 8.11 -1.02
N GLY A 22 -16.94 7.67 -2.26
CA GLY A 22 -17.07 8.60 -3.39
C GLY A 22 -18.28 9.53 -3.25
N ALA A 23 -19.43 9.02 -2.80
CA ALA A 23 -20.62 9.83 -2.54
C ALA A 23 -20.37 10.87 -1.44
N MET A 24 -19.72 10.48 -0.35
CA MET A 24 -19.33 11.40 0.73
C MET A 24 -18.44 12.53 0.21
N GLN A 25 -17.43 12.20 -0.60
CA GLN A 25 -16.58 13.21 -1.23
C GLN A 25 -17.38 14.17 -2.10
N THR A 26 -18.22 13.66 -3.01
CA THR A 26 -19.03 14.49 -3.90
C THR A 26 -20.02 15.37 -3.14
N LEU A 27 -20.74 14.81 -2.17
CA LEU A 27 -21.73 15.53 -1.36
C LEU A 27 -21.09 16.61 -0.49
N SER A 28 -19.85 16.39 -0.04
CA SER A 28 -19.07 17.40 0.68
C SER A 28 -18.49 18.50 -0.20
N GLY A 29 -18.73 18.47 -1.52
CA GLY A 29 -18.09 19.37 -2.47
C GLY A 29 -16.57 19.19 -2.55
N GLY A 30 -16.06 18.03 -2.15
CA GLY A 30 -14.62 17.73 -2.08
C GLY A 30 -13.94 18.10 -0.78
N LEU A 31 -14.65 18.63 0.23
CA LEU A 31 -14.09 18.91 1.56
C LEU A 31 -13.57 17.63 2.24
N ILE A 32 -14.25 16.51 2.02
CA ILE A 32 -13.80 15.19 2.46
C ILE A 32 -13.20 14.48 1.24
N HIS A 33 -11.89 14.28 1.23
CA HIS A 33 -11.21 13.54 0.16
C HIS A 33 -11.16 12.04 0.46
N ASN A 34 -11.61 11.21 -0.48
CA ASN A 34 -11.54 9.76 -0.37
C ASN A 34 -10.11 9.26 -0.69
N SER A 35 -9.31 9.08 0.36
CA SER A 35 -7.97 8.47 0.28
C SER A 35 -7.96 6.97 0.60
N ILE A 36 -9.11 6.37 0.92
CA ILE A 36 -9.19 5.00 1.44
C ILE A 36 -9.37 3.98 0.32
N LEU A 37 -10.45 4.11 -0.47
CA LEU A 37 -10.78 3.15 -1.52
C LEU A 37 -11.67 3.79 -2.58
N THR A 38 -11.17 3.90 -3.82
CA THR A 38 -11.92 4.46 -4.95
C THR A 38 -12.52 3.38 -5.84
N ARG A 39 -13.54 3.76 -6.64
CA ARG A 39 -14.18 2.81 -7.57
C ARG A 39 -13.19 2.30 -8.62
N ASP A 40 -12.25 3.14 -9.04
CA ASP A 40 -11.25 2.79 -10.03
C ASP A 40 -10.17 1.88 -9.45
N GLN A 41 -9.75 2.10 -8.19
CA GLN A 41 -8.87 1.15 -7.49
C GLN A 41 -9.49 -0.24 -7.40
N VAL A 42 -10.78 -0.34 -7.04
CA VAL A 42 -11.49 -1.65 -7.00
C VAL A 42 -11.56 -2.31 -8.37
N ARG A 43 -11.69 -1.54 -9.45
CA ARG A 43 -11.65 -2.08 -10.82
C ARG A 43 -10.25 -2.52 -11.21
N GLN A 44 -9.22 -1.74 -10.87
CA GLN A 44 -7.84 -2.03 -11.20
C GLN A 44 -7.32 -3.27 -10.48
N LEU A 45 -7.73 -3.50 -9.23
CA LEU A 45 -7.38 -4.71 -8.47
C LEU A 45 -7.93 -6.02 -9.08
N ARG A 46 -8.86 -5.95 -10.04
CA ARG A 46 -9.37 -7.15 -10.74
C ARG A 46 -8.49 -7.56 -11.93
N ARG A 47 -7.50 -6.76 -12.30
CA ARG A 47 -6.67 -6.96 -13.48
C ARG A 47 -5.22 -6.90 -13.09
N ASP A 48 -4.44 -7.86 -13.56
CA ASP A 48 -3.01 -7.84 -13.36
C ASP A 48 -2.40 -6.77 -14.27
N ASN A 49 -1.65 -5.84 -13.67
CA ASN A 49 -0.97 -4.78 -14.40
C ASN A 49 0.41 -5.29 -14.84
N VAL A 50 0.40 -6.32 -15.70
CA VAL A 50 1.60 -6.90 -16.30
C VAL A 50 1.81 -6.27 -17.67
N VAL A 51 3.06 -5.94 -17.98
CA VAL A 51 3.45 -5.37 -19.26
C VAL A 51 3.18 -6.40 -20.38
N SER A 52 2.70 -5.94 -21.53
CA SER A 52 2.42 -6.81 -22.68
C SER A 52 3.69 -7.38 -23.29
N ASP A 53 3.58 -8.57 -23.89
CA ASP A 53 4.68 -9.18 -24.64
C ASP A 53 5.18 -8.24 -25.75
N GLY A 54 6.50 -8.09 -25.85
CA GLY A 54 7.16 -7.25 -26.86
C GLY A 54 7.16 -5.74 -26.59
N ALA A 55 6.63 -5.28 -25.45
CA ALA A 55 6.78 -3.87 -25.05
C ALA A 55 8.22 -3.56 -24.62
N MET A 56 8.66 -2.33 -24.90
CA MET A 56 9.96 -1.82 -24.42
C MET A 56 9.97 -1.76 -22.89
N GLY A 57 11.01 -2.28 -22.27
CA GLY A 57 11.22 -2.33 -20.82
C GLY A 57 12.31 -1.39 -20.33
N PHE A 58 12.71 -1.53 -19.07
CA PHE A 58 13.74 -0.68 -18.46
C PHE A 58 15.11 -0.79 -19.17
N ALA A 59 15.45 -1.97 -19.68
CA ALA A 59 16.70 -2.18 -20.40
C ALA A 59 16.78 -1.35 -21.70
N ASP A 60 15.65 -1.18 -22.40
CA ASP A 60 15.58 -0.36 -23.62
C ASP A 60 15.76 1.14 -23.33
N LEU A 61 15.54 1.55 -22.09
CA LEU A 61 15.80 2.91 -21.59
C LEU A 61 17.20 3.06 -20.99
N GLY A 62 18.01 1.99 -20.95
CA GLY A 62 19.32 1.99 -20.28
C GLY A 62 19.22 2.09 -18.75
N ILE A 63 18.09 1.68 -18.16
CA ILE A 63 17.82 1.76 -16.71
C ILE A 63 17.94 0.38 -16.08
N ALA A 64 18.72 0.25 -15.02
CA ALA A 64 18.71 -0.92 -14.15
C ALA A 64 17.64 -0.73 -13.05
N PRO A 65 16.60 -1.58 -12.97
CA PRO A 65 15.57 -1.44 -11.94
C PRO A 65 16.13 -1.77 -10.56
N THR A 66 15.73 -1.00 -9.57
CA THR A 66 16.02 -1.29 -8.15
C THR A 66 14.95 -2.24 -7.62
N ASP A 67 15.39 -3.26 -6.88
CA ASP A 67 14.47 -4.19 -6.22
C ASP A 67 13.61 -3.45 -5.17
N VAL A 68 12.31 -3.71 -5.18
CA VAL A 68 11.35 -3.06 -4.27
C VAL A 68 11.64 -3.46 -2.83
N ASP A 69 11.96 -4.73 -2.58
CA ASP A 69 12.21 -5.23 -1.23
C ASP A 69 13.46 -4.59 -0.59
N ALA A 70 14.41 -4.15 -1.42
CA ALA A 70 15.62 -3.48 -0.95
C ALA A 70 15.36 -2.07 -0.40
N VAL A 71 14.31 -1.39 -0.87
CA VAL A 71 14.03 0.02 -0.51
C VAL A 71 12.76 0.21 0.34
N LEU A 72 11.87 -0.79 0.37
CA LEU A 72 10.56 -0.69 1.02
C LEU A 72 10.68 -0.34 2.52
N ASP A 73 11.71 -0.88 3.16
CA ASP A 73 11.97 -0.69 4.59
C ASP A 73 12.26 0.77 4.96
N GLU A 74 12.92 1.50 4.07
CA GLU A 74 13.20 2.93 4.22
C GLU A 74 11.94 3.77 3.94
N TYR A 75 11.13 3.43 2.94
CA TYR A 75 9.90 4.19 2.69
C TYR A 75 8.85 4.02 3.79
N LEU A 76 8.77 2.83 4.41
CA LEU A 76 7.70 2.50 5.35
C LEU A 76 8.02 2.79 6.81
N TRP A 77 9.22 3.30 7.15
CA TRP A 77 9.61 3.51 8.55
C TRP A 77 8.65 4.43 9.29
N VAL A 78 8.11 5.46 8.63
CA VAL A 78 7.17 6.42 9.23
C VAL A 78 5.87 5.77 9.72
N TYR A 79 5.50 4.62 9.13
CA TYR A 79 4.31 3.86 9.51
C TYR A 79 4.60 2.75 10.53
N ARG A 80 5.88 2.51 10.87
CA ARG A 80 6.27 1.52 11.89
C ARG A 80 6.01 2.07 13.29
N PRO A 81 5.53 1.25 14.24
CA PRO A 81 5.49 1.64 15.64
C PRO A 81 6.89 2.03 16.15
N GLY A 82 7.05 3.27 16.61
CA GLY A 82 8.36 3.81 17.04
C GLY A 82 9.19 4.45 15.92
N GLY A 83 8.69 4.47 14.69
CA GLY A 83 9.31 5.16 13.55
C GLY A 83 10.73 4.67 13.26
N GLN A 84 11.63 5.62 13.04
CA GLN A 84 13.06 5.39 12.78
C GLN A 84 13.76 4.66 13.92
N TYR A 85 13.23 4.75 15.15
CA TYR A 85 13.80 4.11 16.34
C TYR A 85 13.25 2.70 16.58
N SER A 86 12.42 2.16 15.69
CA SER A 86 11.84 0.82 15.84
C SER A 86 12.91 -0.27 16.00
N ALA A 87 14.00 -0.20 15.23
CA ALA A 87 15.11 -1.15 15.30
C ALA A 87 15.83 -1.13 16.67
N LEU A 88 16.07 0.06 17.22
CA LEU A 88 16.72 0.24 18.54
C LEU A 88 15.83 -0.23 19.69
N GLN A 89 14.51 -0.04 19.59
CA GLN A 89 13.57 -0.53 20.60
C GLN A 89 13.48 -2.06 20.60
N ASP A 90 13.51 -2.68 19.41
CA ASP A 90 13.50 -4.13 19.28
C ASP A 90 14.79 -4.76 19.83
N SER A 91 15.96 -4.16 19.57
CA SER A 91 17.23 -4.65 20.14
C SER A 91 17.26 -4.51 21.67
N ALA A 92 16.83 -3.37 22.23
CA ALA A 92 16.76 -3.15 23.67
C ALA A 92 15.78 -4.11 24.38
N ARG A 93 14.67 -4.46 23.72
CA ARG A 93 13.70 -5.44 24.27
C ARG A 93 14.29 -6.84 24.36
N ASN A 94 15.08 -7.25 23.38
CA ASN A 94 15.72 -8.56 23.38
C ASN A 94 16.79 -8.68 24.48
N LEU A 95 17.51 -7.60 24.80
CA LEU A 95 18.49 -7.55 25.90
C LEU A 95 17.87 -7.64 27.30
N ARG A 96 16.62 -7.22 27.46
CA ARG A 96 15.89 -7.30 28.75
C ARG A 96 15.30 -8.68 29.05
N ASN A 97 15.19 -9.53 28.04
CA ASN A 97 14.60 -10.87 28.13
C ASN A 97 15.65 -12.00 28.13
N THR A 98 16.94 -11.63 28.14
CA THR A 98 18.09 -12.47 28.51
C THR A 98 18.47 -12.20 29.95
#